data_AF-A0A5Q8C8B4-F1
#
_entry.id   AF-A0A5Q8C8B4-F1
#
_cell.length_a   1.000
_cell.length_b   1.000
_cell.length_c   1.000
_cell.angle_alpha   90.00
_cell.angle_beta   90.00
_cell.angle_gamma   90.00
#
_symmetry.space_group_name_H-M   'P 1'
#
loop_
_entity.id
_entity.type
_entity.pdbx_description
1 polymer ?
#
loop_
_entity_poly.entity_id
_entity_poly.type
_entity_poly.pdbx_seq_one_letter_code
_entity_poly.pdbx_strand_id
1 'polypeptide(L)' 'GVDRFMSECRALTNFVGNDIETSVGARWEGELDQKQFAAAMAGQMPEEADLALSGGLQPA' A
#
# COMPACT_ATOMS: atom_id res chain seq x y z
N GLY A 1 -4.70 -26.70 12.04
CA GLY A 1 -3.41 -27.32 12.35
C GLY A 1 -2.31 -26.29 12.21
N VAL A 2 -1.21 -26.47 12.94
CA VAL A 2 -0.08 -25.53 13.00
C VAL A 2 0.52 -25.21 11.63
N ASP A 3 0.52 -26.15 10.67
CA ASP A 3 1.00 -25.91 9.29
C ASP A 3 0.23 -24.81 8.55
N ARG A 4 -1.09 -24.70 8.79
CA ARG A 4 -1.91 -23.63 8.22
C ARG A 4 -1.53 -22.26 8.79
N PHE A 5 -1.31 -22.20 10.10
CA PHE A 5 -0.83 -20.98 10.77
C PHE A 5 0.56 -20.57 10.27
N MET A 6 1.48 -21.53 10.12
CA MET A 6 2.83 -21.26 9.61
C MET A 6 2.81 -20.78 8.15
N SER A 7 1.93 -21.34 7.31
CA SER A 7 1.74 -20.85 5.94
C SER A 7 1.13 -19.45 5.90
N GLU A 8 0.19 -19.15 6.80
CA GLU A 8 -0.43 -17.83 6.93
C GLU A 8 0.59 -16.79 7.42
N CYS A 9 1.43 -17.13 8.41
CA CYS A 9 2.52 -16.27 8.85
C CYS A 9 3.50 -15.94 7.72
N ARG A 10 3.89 -16.93 6.91
CA ARG A 10 4.77 -16.71 5.75
C ARG A 10 4.12 -15.80 4.70
N ALA A 11 2.84 -15.98 4.44
CA ALA A 11 2.10 -15.10 3.53
C ALA A 11 2.08 -13.66 4.06
N LEU A 12 1.85 -13.48 5.37
CA LEU A 12 1.85 -12.17 6.01
C LEU A 12 3.22 -11.48 5.92
N THR A 13 4.32 -12.18 6.20
CA THR A 13 5.66 -11.57 6.13
C THR A 13 6.06 -11.19 4.72
N ASN A 14 5.66 -12.00 3.73
CA ASN A 14 5.89 -11.68 2.32
C ASN A 14 5.07 -10.45 1.89
N PHE A 15 3.82 -10.36 2.32
CA PHE A 15 2.96 -9.21 2.04
C PHE A 15 3.54 -7.92 2.67
N VAL A 16 3.82 -7.94 3.97
CA VAL A 16 4.40 -6.80 4.70
C VAL A 16 5.76 -6.39 4.10
N GLY A 17 6.58 -7.34 3.67
CA GLY A 17 7.85 -7.05 3.01
C GLY A 17 7.68 -6.23 1.73
N ASN A 18 6.77 -6.65 0.86
CA ASN A 18 6.47 -5.96 -0.40
C ASN A 18 5.88 -4.55 -0.18
N ASP A 19 5.03 -4.40 0.84
CA ASP A 19 4.45 -3.08 1.20
C ASP A 19 5.52 -2.11 1.71
N ILE A 20 6.43 -2.60 2.56
CA ILE A 20 7.53 -1.81 3.11
C ILE A 20 8.52 -1.40 2.00
N GLU A 21 8.82 -2.30 1.06
CA GLU A 21 9.70 -2.01 -0.08
C GLU A 21 9.21 -0.77 -0.84
N THR A 22 7.91 -0.73 -1.14
CA THR A 22 7.31 0.38 -1.89
C THR A 22 7.25 1.66 -1.08
N SER A 23 6.82 1.59 0.19
CA SER A 23 6.69 2.78 1.05
C SER A 23 8.05 3.42 1.34
N VAL A 24 9.07 2.62 1.66
CA VAL A 24 10.41 3.13 1.97
C VAL A 24 11.15 3.57 0.70
N GLY A 25 11.01 2.82 -0.40
CA GLY A 25 11.60 3.17 -1.69
C GLY A 25 11.13 4.54 -2.18
N ALA A 26 9.81 4.75 -2.25
CA ALA A 26 9.23 6.04 -2.64
C ALA A 26 9.65 7.19 -1.72
N ARG A 27 9.82 6.90 -0.42
CA ARG A 27 10.29 7.89 0.56
C ARG A 27 11.75 8.29 0.33
N TRP A 28 12.62 7.35 -0.02
CA TRP A 28 14.04 7.64 -0.26
C TRP A 28 14.28 8.35 -1.59
N GLU A 29 13.49 8.04 -2.62
CA GLU A 29 13.53 8.76 -3.91
C GLU A 29 12.92 10.17 -3.81
N GLY A 30 12.20 10.47 -2.72
CA GLY A 30 11.53 11.76 -2.50
C GLY A 30 10.21 11.91 -3.27
N GLU A 31 9.72 10.83 -3.89
CA GLU A 31 8.46 10.77 -4.64
C GLU A 31 7.24 10.59 -3.72
N LEU A 32 7.45 10.27 -2.44
CA LEU A 32 6.38 10.09 -1.46
C LEU A 32 5.95 11.42 -0.83
N ASP A 33 4.73 11.88 -1.12
CA ASP A 33 4.10 12.97 -0.38
C ASP A 33 3.73 12.49 1.03
N GLN A 34 4.57 12.88 1.99
CA GLN A 34 4.44 12.51 3.40
C GLN A 34 3.13 12.99 4.03
N LYS A 35 2.56 14.12 3.58
CA LYS A 35 1.30 14.64 4.14
C LYS A 35 0.12 13.80 3.65
N GLN A 36 0.07 13.52 2.35
CA GLN A 36 -0.96 12.66 1.77
C GLN A 36 -0.86 11.22 2.29
N PHE A 37 0.36 10.68 2.40
CA PHE A 37 0.59 9.35 2.96
C PHE A 37 0.13 9.24 4.42
N ALA A 38 0.46 10.23 5.25
CA ALA A 38 0.01 10.26 6.65
C ALA A 38 -1.52 10.39 6.76
N ALA A 39 -2.15 11.21 5.90
CA ALA A 39 -3.61 11.35 5.85
C ALA A 39 -4.27 10.03 5.43
N ALA A 40 -3.74 9.34 4.42
CA ALA A 40 -4.23 8.03 3.99
C ALA A 40 -4.11 6.97 5.09
N MET A 41 -2.97 6.92 5.81
CA MET A 41 -2.77 6.03 6.96
C MET A 41 -3.66 6.36 8.15
N ALA A 42 -4.07 7.63 8.30
CA ALA A 42 -5.06 8.05 9.29
C ALA A 42 -6.52 7.78 8.87
N GLY A 43 -6.73 7.20 7.68
CA GLY A 43 -8.07 6.98 7.10
C GLY A 43 -8.75 8.27 6.62
N GLN A 44 -7.99 9.35 6.48
CA GLN A 44 -8.44 10.68 6.05
C GLN A 44 -7.98 10.92 4.61
N MET A 45 -8.47 10.10 3.67
CA MET A 45 -8.18 10.34 2.26
C MET A 45 -9.07 11.46 1.71
N PRO A 46 -8.54 12.37 0.87
CA PRO A 46 -9.36 13.33 0.13
C PRO A 46 -10.38 12.57 -0.73
N GLU A 47 -11.60 13.08 -0.83
CA GLU A 47 -12.70 12.51 -1.64
C GLU A 47 -12.31 12.36 -3.14
N GLU A 48 -11.32 13.13 -3.59
CA GLU A 48 -10.74 13.09 -4.94
C GLU A 48 -9.93 11.82 -5.24
N ALA A 49 -9.41 11.14 -4.20
CA ALA A 49 -8.63 9.90 -4.37
C ALA A 49 -9.49 8.72 -4.85
N ASP A 50 -10.78 8.70 -4.51
CA ASP A 50 -11.75 7.69 -4.97
C ASP A 50 -12.08 7.84 -6.47
N LEU A 51 -12.02 9.07 -7.01
CA LEU A 51 -12.25 9.35 -8.43
C LEU A 51 -11.06 8.92 -9.31
N ALA A 52 -9.83 9.05 -8.80
CA ALA A 52 -8.63 8.64 -9.53
C ALA A 52 -8.50 7.10 -9.64
N LEU A 53 -9.04 6.34 -8.69
CA LEU A 53 -9.02 4.87 -8.70
C LEU A 53 -10.20 4.26 -9.49
N SER A 54 -11.33 4.97 -9.58
CA SER A 54 -12.51 4.58 -10.37
C SER A 54 -12.44 5.01 -11.84
N GLY A 55 -11.54 5.94 -12.19
CA GLY A 55 -11.20 6.32 -13.56
C GLY A 55 -10.35 5.25 -14.25
N GLY A 56 -11.03 4.32 -14.93
CA GLY A 56 -10.46 3.13 -15.54
C GLY A 56 -9.12 3.31 -16.25
N LEU A 57 -8.20 2.41 -15.92
CA LEU A 57 -7.20 1.94 -16.87
C LEU A 57 -7.96 1.37 -18.08
N GLN A 58 -8.06 2.14 -19.16
CA GLN A 58 -8.38 1.60 -20.47
C GLN A 58 -7.07 1.15 -21.10
N PRO A 59 -6.77 -0.17 -21.15
CA PRO A 59 -5.67 -0.65 -21.98
C PRO A 59 -6.05 -0.44 -23.46
N ALA A 60 -5.11 0.16 -24.21
CA ALA A 60 -5.14 0.20 -25.66
C ALA A 60 -4.78 -1.16 -26.27
#